data_AF-A0A1F4N7B6-F1
#
_entry.id   AF-A0A1F4N7B6-F1
#
_cell.length_a   1.000
_cell.length_b   1.000
_cell.length_c   1.000
_cell.angle_alpha   90.00
_cell.angle_beta   90.00
_cell.angle_gamma   90.00
#
_symmetry.space_group_name_H-M   'P 1'
#
loop_
_entity.id
_entity.type
_entity.pdbx_description
1 polymer ?
#
loop_
_entity_poly.entity_id
_entity_poly.type
_entity_poly.pdbx_seq_one_letter_code
_entity_poly.pdbx_strand_id
1 'polypeptide(L)'
;MSITFKSQATGDLFMVQAHAESLLKLLGKAPAAKGIIEPKDMPAALEILRALGDEVAEDEGASAADRARDEDEDKDEREDGGQREPDFLGERVSLRLRAWPLIQMLEKAHAADKPIVWGV
;
A
#
# COMPACT_ATOMS: atom_id res chain seq x y z
N MET A 1 -15.03 -6.08 0.82
CA MET A 1 -15.23 -4.62 1.00
C MET A 1 -13.86 -3.94 1.04
N SER A 2 -13.75 -2.62 1.06
CA SER A 2 -12.48 -1.90 1.23
C SER A 2 -12.35 -1.32 2.64
N ILE A 3 -11.12 -1.10 3.10
CA ILE A 3 -10.79 -0.37 4.32
C ILE A 3 -10.16 0.96 3.88
N THR A 4 -10.60 2.06 4.49
CA THR A 4 -10.00 3.38 4.29
C THR A 4 -9.21 3.77 5.53
N PHE A 5 -7.90 3.90 5.37
CA PHE A 5 -7.01 4.49 6.35
C PHE A 5 -7.02 6.00 6.17
N LYS A 6 -7.25 6.74 7.24
CA LYS A 6 -7.29 8.21 7.24
C LYS A 6 -6.20 8.75 8.14
N SER A 7 -5.50 9.78 7.68
CA SER A 7 -4.62 10.58 8.51
C SER A 7 -4.71 12.04 8.08
N GLN A 8 -4.63 12.93 9.05
CA GLN A 8 -4.62 14.38 8.81
C GLN A 8 -3.37 14.83 8.04
N ALA A 9 -2.32 13.99 7.96
CA ALA A 9 -1.06 14.35 7.34
C ALA A 9 -0.94 13.95 5.85
N THR A 10 -1.67 12.92 5.41
CA THR A 10 -1.39 12.24 4.12
C THR A 10 -2.61 12.05 3.23
N GLY A 11 -3.80 12.38 3.73
CA GLY A 11 -5.06 12.05 3.06
C GLY A 11 -5.51 10.60 3.32
N ASP A 12 -6.55 10.19 2.59
CA ASP A 12 -7.21 8.90 2.74
C ASP A 12 -6.57 7.85 1.82
N LEU A 13 -6.12 6.74 2.39
CA LEU A 13 -5.60 5.57 1.68
C LEU A 13 -6.68 4.48 1.65
N PHE A 14 -7.09 4.09 0.44
CA PHE A 14 -8.06 3.01 0.23
C PHE A 14 -7.33 1.71 -0.06
N MET A 15 -7.70 0.65 0.65
CA MET A 15 -7.09 -0.66 0.49
C MET A 15 -8.16 -1.76 0.48
N VAL A 16 -7.94 -2.81 -0.31
CA VAL A 16 -8.81 -4.00 -0.28
C VAL A 16 -8.75 -4.61 1.12
N GLN A 17 -9.92 -4.95 1.69
CA GLN A 17 -10.03 -5.44 3.06
C GLN A 17 -9.12 -6.63 3.34
N ALA A 18 -9.07 -7.61 2.44
CA ALA A 18 -8.21 -8.79 2.61
C ALA A 18 -6.72 -8.41 2.76
N HIS A 19 -6.24 -7.43 1.99
CA HIS A 19 -4.85 -6.97 2.07
C HIS A 19 -4.60 -6.16 3.35
N ALA A 20 -5.50 -5.24 3.68
CA ALA A 20 -5.41 -4.45 4.91
C ALA A 20 -5.41 -5.36 6.15
N GLU A 21 -6.27 -6.38 6.21
CA GLU A 21 -6.30 -7.34 7.30
C GLU A 21 -5.02 -8.17 7.38
N SER A 22 -4.45 -8.60 6.24
CA SER A 22 -3.17 -9.32 6.23
C SER A 22 -2.02 -8.46 6.76
N LEU A 23 -1.96 -7.18 6.38
CA LEU A 23 -0.96 -6.24 6.90
C LEU A 23 -1.17 -5.95 8.40
N LEU A 24 -2.42 -5.75 8.84
CA LEU A 24 -2.74 -5.51 10.25
C LEU A 24 -2.39 -6.72 11.13
N LYS A 25 -2.69 -7.94 10.66
CA LYS A 25 -2.29 -9.19 11.34
C LYS A 25 -0.77 -9.26 11.53
N LEU A 26 -0.01 -8.89 10.49
CA LEU A 26 1.46 -8.86 10.57
C LEU A 26 1.96 -7.84 11.61
N LEU A 27 1.30 -6.69 11.69
CA LEU A 27 1.57 -5.67 12.70
C LEU A 27 1.16 -6.07 14.13
N GLY A 28 0.62 -7.28 14.33
CA GLY A 28 0.08 -7.74 15.60
C GLY A 28 -1.16 -6.98 16.05
N LYS A 29 -1.78 -6.19 15.14
CA LYS A 29 -3.02 -5.47 15.40
C LYS A 29 -4.19 -6.38 15.01
N ALA A 30 -5.26 -6.38 15.81
CA ALA A 30 -6.45 -7.15 15.48
C ALA A 30 -6.99 -6.69 14.11
N PRO A 31 -7.32 -7.61 13.18
CA PRO A 31 -8.01 -7.29 11.93
C PRO A 31 -9.44 -6.88 12.25
N ALA A 32 -9.59 -5.67 12.78
CA ALA A 32 -10.84 -5.11 13.22
C ALA A 32 -11.32 -4.07 12.21
N ALA A 33 -12.64 -3.98 12.04
CA ALA A 33 -13.28 -3.00 11.17
C ALA A 33 -12.93 -1.55 11.53
N LYS A 34 -12.53 -1.29 12.78
CA LYS A 34 -12.02 0.01 13.24
C LYS A 34 -10.70 -0.16 14.01
N GLY A 35 -9.84 0.84 13.92
CA GLY A 35 -8.61 0.88 14.70
C GLY A 35 -7.82 2.17 14.52
N ILE A 36 -6.70 2.25 15.24
CA ILE A 36 -5.78 3.38 15.25
C ILE A 36 -4.33 2.89 15.35
N ILE A 37 -3.43 3.55 14.62
CA ILE A 37 -1.99 3.48 14.79
C ILE A 37 -1.54 4.86 15.30
N GLU A 38 -1.03 4.89 16.53
CA GLU A 38 -0.49 6.10 17.15
C GLU A 38 0.94 6.36 16.62
N PRO A 39 1.38 7.64 16.56
CA PRO A 39 2.73 7.99 16.06
C PRO A 39 3.87 7.23 16.73
N LYS A 40 3.73 6.92 18.03
CA LYS A 40 4.69 6.12 18.81
C LYS A 40 4.84 4.67 18.33
N ASP A 41 3.79 4.09 17.74
CA ASP A 41 3.77 2.71 17.24
C ASP A 41 4.23 2.63 15.77
N MET A 42 4.29 3.77 15.06
CA MET A 42 4.61 3.82 13.63
C MET A 42 6.03 3.33 13.29
N PRO A 43 7.08 3.66 14.07
CA PRO A 43 8.42 3.15 13.79
C PRO A 43 8.48 1.62 13.79
N ALA A 44 7.89 0.98 14.79
CA ALA A 44 7.82 -0.48 14.88
C ALA A 44 7.02 -1.07 13.70
N ALA A 45 5.91 -0.43 13.34
CA ALA A 45 5.12 -0.85 12.18
C ALA A 45 5.90 -0.74 10.86
N LEU A 46 6.67 0.33 10.67
CA LEU A 46 7.52 0.53 9.50
C LEU A 46 8.60 -0.55 9.39
N GLU A 47 9.25 -0.93 10.49
CA GLU A 47 10.25 -1.99 10.48
C GLU A 47 9.66 -3.33 10.05
N ILE A 48 8.50 -3.72 10.62
CA ILE A 48 7.81 -4.96 10.27
C ILE A 48 7.41 -4.97 8.79
N LEU A 49 6.83 -3.87 8.29
CA LEU A 49 6.38 -3.78 6.90
C LEU A 49 7.54 -3.73 5.89
N ARG A 50 8.69 -3.14 6.26
CA ARG A 50 9.90 -3.14 5.41
C ARG A 50 10.61 -4.48 5.40
N ALA A 51 10.50 -5.24 6.48
CA ALA A 51 11.05 -6.58 6.61
C ALA A 51 10.23 -7.65 5.86
N LEU A 52 9.08 -7.29 5.26
CA LEU A 52 8.35 -8.17 4.37
C LEU A 52 9.22 -8.57 3.17
N GLY A 53 9.63 -9.83 3.13
CA GLY A 53 10.22 -10.46 1.96
C GLY A 53 9.19 -10.77 0.88
N ASP A 54 9.65 -10.99 -0.36
CA ASP A 54 8.80 -11.27 -1.53
C ASP A 54 8.05 -12.62 -1.48
N GLU A 55 8.28 -13.43 -0.43
CA GLU A 55 7.73 -14.80 -0.28
C GLU A 55 6.23 -14.84 0.05
N VAL A 56 5.61 -13.73 0.50
CA VAL A 56 4.17 -13.69 0.80
C VAL A 56 3.38 -13.32 -0.46
N ALA A 57 3.32 -14.26 -1.39
CA ALA A 57 2.55 -14.18 -2.63
C ALA A 57 1.28 -15.03 -2.54
N GLU A 58 0.36 -14.66 -1.65
CA GLU A 58 -0.98 -15.27 -1.65
C GLU A 58 -2.10 -14.24 -1.87
N ASP A 59 -2.92 -14.62 -2.85
CA ASP A 59 -4.31 -14.28 -3.12
C ASP A 59 -4.70 -12.97 -3.83
N GLU A 60 -5.82 -13.10 -4.54
CA GLU A 60 -6.14 -12.61 -5.87
C GLU A 60 -6.66 -11.17 -5.92
N GLY A 61 -6.42 -10.53 -7.08
CA GLY A 61 -7.37 -9.60 -7.71
C GLY A 61 -7.58 -8.22 -7.09
N ALA A 62 -6.76 -7.24 -7.48
CA ALA A 62 -7.24 -5.91 -7.87
C ALA A 62 -6.09 -5.02 -8.37
N SER A 63 -6.03 -4.88 -9.70
CA SER A 63 -5.83 -3.64 -10.45
C SER A 63 -4.91 -2.55 -9.87
N ALA A 64 -3.75 -2.37 -10.51
CA ALA A 64 -3.47 -1.25 -11.44
C ALA A 64 -4.04 0.18 -11.17
N ALA A 65 -4.52 0.52 -9.97
CA ALA A 65 -5.25 1.77 -9.74
C ALA A 65 -4.44 2.92 -9.11
N ASP A 66 -3.19 2.70 -8.70
CA ASP A 66 -2.36 3.76 -8.08
C ASP A 66 -1.22 4.27 -8.99
N ARG A 67 -1.18 3.88 -10.27
CA ARG A 67 -0.31 4.53 -11.28
C ARG A 67 -0.91 5.80 -11.89
N ALA A 68 -2.05 6.28 -11.38
CA ALA A 68 -2.82 7.34 -12.05
C ALA A 68 -2.91 8.66 -11.24
N ARG A 69 -1.89 9.01 -10.43
CA ARG A 69 -1.88 10.31 -9.74
C ARG A 69 -0.57 11.12 -9.79
N ASP A 70 0.43 10.69 -10.55
CA ASP A 70 1.69 11.45 -10.69
C ASP A 70 2.19 11.59 -12.14
N GLU A 71 1.32 11.42 -13.14
CA GLU A 71 1.68 11.67 -14.55
C GLU A 71 0.72 12.72 -15.13
N ASP A 72 0.97 13.97 -14.77
CA ASP A 72 0.61 15.11 -15.61
C ASP A 72 1.91 15.64 -16.24
N GLU A 73 1.85 15.81 -17.57
CA GLU A 73 2.76 16.51 -18.49
C GLU A 73 3.84 15.75 -19.31
N ASP A 74 3.65 15.91 -20.63
CA ASP A 74 4.51 15.72 -21.81
C ASP A 74 4.79 14.30 -22.33
N LYS A 75 4.07 13.78 -23.34
CA LYS A 75 4.03 14.09 -24.81
C LYS A 75 5.16 13.47 -25.65
N ASP A 76 4.70 12.79 -26.72
CA ASP A 76 5.36 12.48 -28.02
C ASP A 76 6.65 11.64 -27.95
N GLU A 77 6.97 10.68 -28.82
CA GLU A 77 6.45 10.18 -30.08
C GLU A 77 7.35 8.98 -30.44
N ARG A 78 6.78 7.88 -30.98
CA ARG A 78 7.39 7.00 -32.00
C ARG A 78 8.69 6.26 -31.61
N GLU A 79 9.15 5.18 -32.21
CA GLU A 79 8.74 4.21 -33.21
C GLU A 79 9.75 3.05 -33.03
N ASP A 80 9.36 1.86 -33.48
CA ASP A 80 10.24 0.80 -33.99
C ASP A 80 10.94 -0.16 -33.00
N GLY A 81 10.88 -1.45 -33.37
CA GLY A 81 12.11 -2.23 -33.38
C GLY A 81 12.41 -3.15 -32.20
N GLY A 82 11.44 -3.99 -31.80
CA GLY A 82 11.72 -5.33 -31.29
C GLY A 82 12.32 -5.45 -29.89
N GLN A 83 11.48 -5.74 -28.90
CA GLN A 83 11.93 -6.44 -27.70
C GLN A 83 10.73 -7.06 -26.98
N ARG A 84 10.74 -8.40 -26.91
CA ARG A 84 10.03 -9.28 -25.97
C ARG A 84 8.63 -8.82 -25.58
N GLU A 85 7.63 -9.56 -26.06
CA GLU A 85 6.30 -9.58 -25.44
C GLU A 85 6.49 -9.62 -23.92
N PRO A 86 6.13 -8.57 -23.18
CA PRO A 86 6.26 -8.62 -21.75
C PRO A 86 5.20 -9.62 -21.30
N ASP A 87 5.66 -10.67 -20.64
CA ASP A 87 4.87 -11.72 -20.02
C ASP A 87 4.10 -11.10 -18.83
N PHE A 88 3.22 -10.13 -19.09
CA PHE A 88 2.39 -9.42 -18.10
C PHE A 88 1.14 -10.24 -17.72
N LEU A 89 1.18 -11.56 -17.89
CA LEU A 89 0.11 -12.48 -17.53
C LEU A 89 0.47 -13.22 -16.25
N GLY A 90 0.36 -12.51 -15.12
CA GLY A 90 0.24 -13.16 -13.81
C GLY A 90 1.33 -12.86 -12.79
N GLU A 91 2.06 -11.76 -12.92
CA GLU A 91 2.96 -11.31 -11.86
C GLU A 91 2.11 -10.95 -10.62
N ARG A 92 1.95 -11.94 -9.73
CA ARG A 92 1.26 -11.80 -8.46
C ARG A 92 1.93 -10.65 -7.72
N VAL A 93 1.26 -9.49 -7.67
CA VAL A 93 1.77 -8.32 -6.95
C VAL A 93 2.06 -8.76 -5.51
N SER A 94 3.33 -8.75 -5.13
CA SER A 94 3.76 -9.22 -3.82
C SER A 94 3.11 -8.36 -2.73
N LEU A 95 2.83 -8.96 -1.57
CA LEU A 95 2.25 -8.25 -0.43
C LEU A 95 3.10 -7.01 -0.05
N ARG A 96 4.41 -7.07 -0.30
CA ARG A 96 5.35 -5.97 -0.14
C ARG A 96 5.01 -4.76 -1.00
N LEU A 97 4.76 -4.95 -2.29
CA LEU A 97 4.35 -3.87 -3.19
C LEU A 97 3.01 -3.26 -2.78
N ARG A 98 2.10 -4.10 -2.25
CA ARG A 98 0.80 -3.64 -1.72
C ARG A 98 0.92 -2.90 -0.38
N ALA A 99 1.94 -3.19 0.42
CA ALA A 99 2.21 -2.48 1.66
C ALA A 99 2.80 -1.08 1.43
N TRP A 100 3.37 -0.83 0.25
CA TRP A 100 4.09 0.41 -0.06
C TRP A 100 3.27 1.69 0.20
N PRO A 101 2.01 1.81 -0.24
CA PRO A 101 1.20 3.00 0.06
C PRO A 101 0.98 3.21 1.57
N LEU A 102 0.84 2.12 2.34
CA LEU A 102 0.69 2.19 3.80
C LEU A 102 2.01 2.57 4.48
N ILE A 103 3.15 2.09 3.98
CA ILE A 103 4.49 2.49 4.44
C ILE A 103 4.68 4.00 4.22
N GLN A 104 4.41 4.50 3.01
CA GLN A 104 4.49 5.92 2.68
C GLN A 104 3.57 6.76 3.60
N MET A 105 2.36 6.26 3.86
CA MET A 105 1.42 6.89 4.78
C MET A 105 1.98 6.96 6.20
N LEU A 106 2.55 5.85 6.71
CA LEU A 106 3.17 5.77 8.03
C LEU A 106 4.37 6.70 8.18
N GLU A 107 5.25 6.78 7.18
CA GLU A 107 6.39 7.71 7.21
C GLU A 107 5.95 9.16 7.34
N LYS A 108 5.03 9.59 6.47
CA LYS A 108 4.54 10.98 6.45
C LYS A 108 3.69 11.29 7.68
N ALA A 109 2.86 10.36 8.14
CA ALA A 109 2.07 10.53 9.36
C ALA A 109 2.95 10.59 10.62
N HIS A 110 4.00 9.77 10.69
CA HIS A 110 4.98 9.82 11.77
C HIS A 110 5.76 11.14 11.76
N ALA A 111 6.23 11.60 10.59
CA ALA A 111 6.93 12.87 10.46
C ALA A 111 6.07 14.08 10.88
N ALA A 112 4.75 13.99 10.70
CA ALA A 112 3.80 15.02 11.11
C ALA A 112 3.21 14.80 12.53
N ASP A 113 3.63 13.75 13.24
CA ASP A 113 3.09 13.32 14.54
C ASP A 113 1.56 13.17 14.55
N LYS A 114 1.00 12.60 13.48
CA LYS A 114 -0.46 12.39 13.32
C LYS A 114 -0.82 10.91 13.35
N PRO A 115 -1.88 10.50 14.05
CA PRO A 115 -2.34 9.13 14.05
C PRO A 115 -2.97 8.73 12.71
N ILE A 116 -2.93 7.44 12.39
CA ILE A 116 -3.69 6.83 11.29
C ILE A 116 -4.90 6.09 11.90
N VAL A 117 -6.10 6.35 11.41
CA VAL A 117 -7.35 5.72 11.87
C VAL A 117 -8.10 5.07 10.72
N TRP A 118 -8.87 4.03 11.00
CA TRP A 118 -9.79 3.42 10.03
C TRP A 118 -11.09 2.99 10.72
N GLY A 119 -12.15 2.79 9.92
CA GLY A 119 -13.48 2.42 10.43
C GLY A 119 -14.24 3.57 11.10
N VAL A 120 -13.99 4.80 10.64
CA VAL A 120 -14.71 6.02 11.06
C VAL A 120 -15.84 6.38 10.11
#